data_AF-A0A512J9Q6-F1
#
_entry.id   AF-A0A512J9Q6-F1
#
_cell.length_a   1.000
_cell.length_b   1.000
_cell.length_c   1.000
_cell.angle_alpha   90.00
_cell.angle_beta   90.00
_cell.angle_gamma   90.00
#
_symmetry.space_group_name_H-M   'P 1'
#
loop_
_entity.id
_entity.type
_entity.pdbx_description
1 polymer ?
#
loop_
_entity_poly.entity_id
_entity_poly.type
_entity_poly.pdbx_seq_one_letter_code
_entity_poly.pdbx_strand_id
1 'polypeptide(L)'
;MPGSERIELRGWAIPMQRPVRGYGAFDHTYVTSDCGFVWRCFGRWQGGGEICRDLGDSRIAHCLAGPDATAGIVYGVTGVCHQAANRILHPANRITVSSARGYAVSRVAFGPYGDGPWGRLASCCRGEAALLGEGRARSGTSVAGADAALASGHPPSRSRGEPHVVETEMSERIRDLRDMVRSNSAVAMDDARFQAFVDAQSAFWRRKDALARELGAGAITPEDYREGFGRALAESMTASKAAIGGSAFYAIFGESGDAAAELIDPDIFEEVHRPHHALRPF
;
A
#
# COMPACT_ATOMS: atom_id res chain seq x y z
N MET A 1 -22.89 17.02 -15.43
CA MET A 1 -22.48 15.98 -14.48
C MET A 1 -22.89 16.47 -13.10
N PRO A 2 -23.80 15.80 -12.38
CA PRO A 2 -24.12 16.15 -11.00
C PRO A 2 -22.82 16.17 -10.16
N GLY A 3 -22.77 17.09 -9.19
CA GLY A 3 -21.56 17.49 -8.48
C GLY A 3 -20.83 16.34 -7.76
N SER A 4 -19.60 16.61 -7.33
CA SER A 4 -18.86 15.76 -6.40
C SER A 4 -19.68 15.59 -5.12
N GLU A 5 -20.55 14.58 -5.10
CA GLU A 5 -21.26 14.21 -3.89
C GLU A 5 -20.25 13.49 -3.01
N ARG A 6 -19.90 14.13 -1.90
CA ARG A 6 -19.15 13.46 -0.83
C ARG A 6 -20.04 12.37 -0.29
N ILE A 7 -19.61 11.13 -0.46
CA ILE A 7 -20.31 9.96 0.05
C ILE A 7 -19.49 9.31 1.14
N GLU A 8 -20.11 8.48 1.97
CA GLU A 8 -19.37 7.67 2.93
C GLU A 8 -18.61 6.55 2.20
N LEU A 9 -17.31 6.46 2.46
CA LEU A 9 -16.47 5.31 2.12
C LEU A 9 -16.20 4.55 3.42
N ARG A 10 -16.36 3.22 3.38
CA ARG A 10 -16.25 2.34 4.56
C ARG A 10 -15.18 1.28 4.32
N GLY A 11 -14.26 1.12 5.26
CA GLY A 11 -13.30 0.03 5.29
C GLY A 11 -13.83 -1.12 6.13
N TRP A 12 -13.71 -2.34 5.62
CA TRP A 12 -14.17 -3.57 6.27
C TRP A 12 -13.02 -4.53 6.48
N ALA A 13 -13.09 -5.34 7.53
CA ALA A 13 -12.13 -6.39 7.84
C ALA A 13 -12.80 -7.77 7.92
N ILE A 14 -12.25 -8.75 7.22
CA ILE A 14 -12.68 -10.15 7.19
C ILE A 14 -11.51 -11.02 7.67
N PRO A 15 -11.65 -11.75 8.78
CA PRO A 15 -11.43 -13.17 8.76
C PRO A 15 -10.42 -13.85 7.83
N MET A 16 -9.07 -13.74 7.92
CA MET A 16 -8.27 -14.73 7.18
C MET A 16 -8.57 -16.12 7.74
N GLN A 17 -9.07 -17.04 6.90
CA GLN A 17 -9.40 -18.40 7.32
C GLN A 17 -8.14 -19.25 7.38
N ARG A 18 -7.94 -20.01 8.47
CA ARG A 18 -6.93 -21.07 8.51
C ARG A 18 -7.58 -22.44 8.32
N PRO A 19 -6.97 -23.36 7.56
CA PRO A 19 -7.53 -24.69 7.35
C PRO A 19 -7.66 -25.53 8.63
N VAL A 20 -6.89 -25.23 9.69
CA VAL A 20 -6.71 -26.18 10.82
C VAL A 20 -7.02 -25.61 12.23
N ARG A 21 -7.08 -24.28 12.47
CA ARG A 21 -7.23 -23.73 13.85
C ARG A 21 -7.92 -22.37 13.97
N GLY A 22 -9.16 -22.23 13.49
CA GLY A 22 -9.98 -21.03 13.73
C GLY A 22 -9.55 -19.79 12.92
N TYR A 23 -9.86 -18.59 13.43
CA TYR A 23 -9.57 -17.33 12.76
C TYR A 23 -8.06 -17.04 12.73
N GLY A 24 -7.51 -16.74 11.55
CA GLY A 24 -6.10 -16.38 11.36
C GLY A 24 -5.75 -15.04 12.02
N ALA A 25 -4.45 -14.79 12.21
CA ALA A 25 -3.94 -13.57 12.86
C ALA A 25 -4.06 -12.30 12.00
N PHE A 26 -4.59 -12.42 10.78
CA PHE A 26 -4.68 -11.36 9.80
C PHE A 26 -6.12 -11.20 9.31
N ASP A 27 -6.44 -10.00 8.83
CA ASP A 27 -7.68 -9.73 8.12
C ASP A 27 -7.42 -9.45 6.64
N HIS A 28 -8.36 -9.89 5.81
CA HIS A 28 -8.59 -9.29 4.50
C HIS A 28 -9.35 -8.00 4.67
N THR A 29 -9.12 -7.01 3.80
CA THR A 29 -9.84 -5.73 3.87
C THR A 29 -10.38 -5.30 2.53
N TYR A 30 -11.63 -4.86 2.51
CA TYR A 30 -12.29 -4.35 1.32
C TYR A 30 -12.96 -3.01 1.62
N VAL A 31 -13.37 -2.30 0.57
CA VAL A 31 -13.98 -0.97 0.70
C VAL A 31 -15.38 -0.98 0.08
N THR A 32 -16.33 -0.31 0.73
CA THR A 32 -17.66 -0.06 0.16
C THR A 32 -17.98 1.41 0.13
N SER A 33 -19.01 1.79 -0.61
CA SER A 33 -19.56 3.13 -0.60
C SER A 33 -21.08 3.15 -0.51
N ASP A 34 -21.64 4.25 -0.01
CA ASP A 34 -23.10 4.41 0.10
C ASP A 34 -23.81 4.52 -1.27
N CYS A 35 -23.08 4.81 -2.35
CA CYS A 35 -23.60 4.76 -3.71
C CYS A 35 -23.56 3.35 -4.36
N GLY A 36 -23.22 2.32 -3.57
CA GLY A 36 -23.30 0.92 -3.98
C GLY A 36 -22.03 0.34 -4.60
N PHE A 37 -20.91 1.07 -4.62
CA PHE A 37 -19.64 0.47 -5.04
C PHE A 37 -19.09 -0.47 -3.97
N VAL A 38 -18.50 -1.58 -4.43
CA VAL A 38 -17.79 -2.54 -3.61
C VAL A 38 -16.46 -2.85 -4.29
N TRP A 39 -15.37 -2.43 -3.66
CA TRP A 39 -14.01 -2.71 -4.13
C TRP A 39 -13.43 -3.87 -3.33
N ARG A 40 -13.37 -5.03 -3.99
CA ARG A 40 -13.08 -6.33 -3.40
C ARG A 40 -11.59 -6.48 -3.09
N CYS A 41 -11.27 -7.20 -2.01
CA CYS A 41 -9.93 -7.69 -1.72
C CYS A 41 -9.62 -8.89 -2.61
N PHE A 42 -9.09 -8.64 -3.81
CA PHE A 42 -8.70 -9.69 -4.76
C PHE A 42 -9.76 -10.81 -4.87
N GLY A 43 -11.02 -10.40 -5.02
CA GLY A 43 -12.18 -11.30 -5.11
C GLY A 43 -13.06 -11.42 -3.86
N ARG A 44 -12.53 -11.18 -2.65
CA ARG A 44 -13.29 -11.29 -1.37
C ARG A 44 -13.94 -9.96 -0.96
N TRP A 45 -15.23 -9.98 -0.59
CA TRP A 45 -15.99 -8.77 -0.23
C TRP A 45 -17.21 -9.00 0.67
N GLN A 46 -17.43 -10.21 1.17
CA GLN A 46 -18.60 -10.54 1.99
C GLN A 46 -18.19 -10.97 3.39
N GLY A 47 -18.97 -10.51 4.38
CA GLY A 47 -18.76 -10.79 5.79
C GLY A 47 -17.84 -9.78 6.47
N GLY A 48 -17.37 -10.12 7.67
CA GLY A 48 -16.49 -9.24 8.44
C GLY A 48 -17.23 -8.11 9.18
N GLY A 49 -16.47 -7.11 9.61
CA GLY A 49 -16.98 -5.92 10.30
C GLY A 49 -16.42 -4.62 9.73
N GLU A 50 -17.21 -3.56 9.78
CA GLU A 50 -16.76 -2.20 9.48
C GLU A 50 -15.73 -1.78 10.53
N ILE A 51 -14.59 -1.24 10.09
CA ILE A 51 -13.48 -0.85 10.97
C ILE A 51 -13.10 0.62 10.84
N CYS A 52 -13.51 1.29 9.76
CA CYS A 52 -13.36 2.72 9.58
C CYS A 52 -14.36 3.25 8.55
N ARG A 53 -14.69 4.54 8.64
CA ARG A 53 -15.50 5.26 7.65
C ARG A 53 -15.25 6.75 7.71
N ASP A 54 -15.38 7.42 6.57
CA ASP A 54 -15.37 8.88 6.47
C ASP A 54 -15.95 9.31 5.09
N LEU A 55 -16.21 10.59 4.91
CA LEU A 55 -16.71 11.18 3.68
C LEU A 55 -15.60 11.35 2.64
N GLY A 56 -15.78 10.85 1.42
CA GLY A 56 -14.85 10.98 0.30
C GLY A 56 -15.55 11.07 -1.07
N ASP A 57 -14.78 11.33 -2.13
CA ASP A 57 -15.28 11.32 -3.51
C ASP A 57 -15.21 9.87 -4.08
N SER A 58 -16.37 9.26 -4.35
CA SER A 58 -16.45 7.91 -4.94
C SER A 58 -15.77 7.79 -6.29
N ARG A 59 -15.77 8.85 -7.11
CA ARG A 59 -15.19 8.82 -8.46
C ARG A 59 -13.68 8.75 -8.36
N ILE A 60 -13.10 9.48 -7.42
CA ILE A 60 -11.67 9.36 -7.10
C ILE A 60 -11.37 7.96 -6.57
N ALA A 61 -12.15 7.47 -5.58
CA ALA A 61 -11.96 6.12 -5.03
C ALA A 61 -12.04 5.03 -6.12
N HIS A 62 -13.04 5.12 -7.01
CA HIS A 62 -13.22 4.20 -8.13
C HIS A 62 -12.06 4.27 -9.13
N CYS A 63 -11.62 5.48 -9.48
CA CYS A 63 -10.46 5.69 -10.34
C CYS A 63 -9.17 5.10 -9.75
N LEU A 64 -8.97 5.27 -8.44
CA LEU A 64 -7.83 4.74 -7.68
C LEU A 64 -7.86 3.22 -7.64
N ALA A 65 -9.03 2.62 -7.37
CA ALA A 65 -9.22 1.18 -7.31
C ALA A 65 -8.84 0.48 -8.62
N GLY A 66 -9.13 1.11 -9.76
CA GLY A 66 -8.92 0.50 -11.07
C GLY A 66 -9.92 -0.64 -11.35
N PRO A 67 -9.83 -1.28 -12.54
CA PRO A 67 -10.81 -2.27 -12.99
C PRO A 67 -10.89 -3.50 -12.08
N ASP A 68 -9.75 -3.92 -11.52
CA ASP A 68 -9.67 -5.14 -10.70
C ASP A 68 -9.73 -4.85 -9.19
N ALA A 69 -10.02 -3.60 -8.80
CA ALA A 69 -10.05 -3.13 -7.42
C ALA A 69 -8.72 -3.32 -6.62
N THR A 70 -7.60 -3.54 -7.30
CA THR A 70 -6.28 -3.76 -6.67
C THR A 70 -5.58 -2.46 -6.27
N ALA A 71 -6.05 -1.32 -6.76
CA ALA A 71 -5.38 -0.02 -6.59
C ALA A 71 -3.91 0.00 -7.02
N GLY A 72 -3.55 -0.82 -8.01
CA GLY A 72 -2.18 -0.97 -8.51
C GLY A 72 -1.24 -1.71 -7.54
N ILE A 73 -1.78 -2.46 -6.58
CA ILE A 73 -1.02 -3.36 -5.73
C ILE A 73 -0.79 -4.68 -6.47
N VAL A 74 0.47 -5.14 -6.47
CA VAL A 74 0.85 -6.51 -6.83
C VAL A 74 0.87 -7.29 -5.53
N TYR A 75 -0.14 -8.15 -5.33
CA TYR A 75 -0.38 -8.81 -4.04
C TYR A 75 0.86 -9.56 -3.54
N GLY A 76 1.21 -9.34 -2.28
CA GLY A 76 2.39 -9.92 -1.62
C GLY A 76 3.73 -9.29 -2.02
N VAL A 77 3.80 -8.52 -3.11
CA VAL A 77 5.05 -7.90 -3.60
C VAL A 77 5.13 -6.43 -3.23
N THR A 78 4.09 -5.66 -3.57
CA THR A 78 4.01 -4.21 -3.26
C THR A 78 2.97 -3.89 -2.19
N GLY A 79 2.25 -4.88 -1.68
CA GLY A 79 1.26 -4.71 -0.63
C GLY A 79 0.32 -5.90 -0.53
N VAL A 80 -0.56 -5.85 0.47
CA VAL A 80 -1.67 -6.79 0.64
C VAL A 80 -3.00 -6.04 0.59
N CYS A 81 -4.10 -6.69 0.97
CA CYS A 81 -5.42 -6.05 0.93
C CYS A 81 -5.51 -4.76 1.77
N HIS A 82 -4.73 -4.65 2.84
CA HIS A 82 -4.66 -3.43 3.65
C HIS A 82 -4.24 -2.22 2.82
N GLN A 83 -3.16 -2.35 2.04
CA GLN A 83 -2.62 -1.27 1.23
C GLN A 83 -3.54 -0.93 0.06
N ALA A 84 -4.16 -1.95 -0.56
CA ALA A 84 -5.17 -1.73 -1.61
C ALA A 84 -6.37 -0.93 -1.06
N ALA A 85 -6.93 -1.34 0.09
CA ALA A 85 -8.02 -0.64 0.74
C ALA A 85 -7.64 0.79 1.15
N ASN A 86 -6.46 0.99 1.73
CA ASN A 86 -5.96 2.32 2.10
C ASN A 86 -5.84 3.25 0.90
N ARG A 87 -5.33 2.76 -0.24
CA ARG A 87 -5.28 3.56 -1.47
C ARG A 87 -6.66 4.01 -1.92
N ILE A 88 -7.67 3.13 -1.83
CA ILE A 88 -9.06 3.42 -2.21
C ILE A 88 -9.74 4.39 -1.23
N LEU A 89 -9.42 4.27 0.06
CA LEU A 89 -9.94 5.13 1.14
C LEU A 89 -9.25 6.50 1.23
N HIS A 90 -8.13 6.71 0.54
CA HIS A 90 -7.40 7.97 0.57
C HIS A 90 -8.24 9.26 0.33
N PRO A 91 -9.22 9.31 -0.60
CA PRO A 91 -10.10 10.48 -0.75
C PRO A 91 -11.04 10.72 0.45
N ALA A 92 -11.18 9.77 1.38
CA ALA A 92 -11.94 9.93 2.62
C ALA A 92 -11.01 10.39 3.76
N ASN A 93 -10.47 11.61 3.64
CA ASN A 93 -9.57 12.23 4.61
C ASN A 93 -8.34 11.38 5.01
N ARG A 94 -7.89 10.48 4.12
CA ARG A 94 -6.75 9.59 4.36
C ARG A 94 -6.94 8.66 5.57
N ILE A 95 -8.19 8.26 5.86
CA ILE A 95 -8.42 7.16 6.80
C ILE A 95 -7.77 5.87 6.27
N THR A 96 -7.42 4.98 7.19
CA THR A 96 -6.82 3.69 6.87
C THR A 96 -7.57 2.56 7.58
N VAL A 97 -7.36 1.33 7.13
CA VAL A 97 -7.84 0.12 7.80
C VAL A 97 -6.96 -0.27 9.00
N SER A 98 -6.50 0.72 9.77
CA SER A 98 -5.51 0.52 10.82
C SER A 98 -5.95 -0.39 11.97
N SER A 99 -7.25 -0.61 12.11
CA SER A 99 -7.85 -1.51 13.11
C SER A 99 -7.92 -2.97 12.64
N ALA A 100 -7.51 -3.28 11.40
CA ALA A 100 -7.44 -4.64 10.89
C ALA A 100 -6.35 -5.45 11.61
N ARG A 101 -6.62 -6.73 11.88
CA ARG A 101 -5.63 -7.65 12.46
C ARG A 101 -4.45 -7.80 11.50
N GLY A 102 -3.23 -7.75 12.05
CA GLY A 102 -2.00 -7.76 11.26
C GLY A 102 -1.66 -6.46 10.54
N TYR A 103 -2.42 -5.36 10.72
CA TYR A 103 -2.12 -4.09 10.07
C TYR A 103 -0.72 -3.58 10.36
N ALA A 104 -0.28 -3.60 11.62
CA ALA A 104 1.07 -3.17 12.02
C ALA A 104 2.17 -3.94 11.30
N VAL A 105 2.04 -5.28 11.19
CA VAL A 105 2.98 -6.14 10.45
C VAL A 105 2.99 -5.77 8.97
N SER A 106 1.81 -5.60 8.35
CA SER A 106 1.72 -5.21 6.95
C SER A 106 2.27 -3.81 6.67
N ARG A 107 2.11 -2.87 7.61
CA ARG A 107 2.62 -1.50 7.51
C ARG A 107 4.14 -1.48 7.59
N VAL A 108 4.74 -2.32 8.44
CA VAL A 108 6.19 -2.50 8.43
C VAL A 108 6.66 -3.11 7.12
N ALA A 109 5.92 -4.08 6.57
CA ALA A 109 6.30 -4.76 5.34
C ALA A 109 6.24 -3.87 4.09
N PHE A 110 5.18 -3.07 3.96
CA PHE A 110 4.84 -2.38 2.70
C PHE A 110 4.47 -0.89 2.89
N GLY A 111 4.60 -0.34 4.09
CA GLY A 111 4.06 0.99 4.42
C GLY A 111 2.52 1.02 4.47
N PRO A 112 1.94 2.19 4.79
CA PRO A 112 0.48 2.36 4.86
C PRO A 112 -0.20 2.24 3.50
N TYR A 113 0.46 2.60 2.40
CA TYR A 113 -0.12 2.62 1.05
C TYR A 113 0.57 1.66 0.09
N GLY A 114 1.40 0.74 0.54
CA GLY A 114 2.13 -0.16 -0.35
C GLY A 114 3.39 0.47 -0.91
N ASP A 115 4.27 -0.39 -1.40
CA ASP A 115 5.53 0.00 -2.01
C ASP A 115 5.35 0.47 -3.45
N GLY A 116 6.35 1.22 -3.92
CA GLY A 116 6.46 1.66 -5.30
C GLY A 116 5.54 2.83 -5.67
N PRO A 117 5.61 3.28 -6.93
CA PRO A 117 4.91 4.48 -7.38
C PRO A 117 3.40 4.29 -7.39
N TRP A 118 2.68 5.25 -6.84
CA TRP A 118 1.22 5.31 -6.89
C TRP A 118 0.75 6.27 -7.98
N GLY A 119 1.07 5.95 -9.24
CA GLY A 119 0.82 6.85 -10.38
C GLY A 119 -0.64 7.29 -10.53
N ARG A 120 -1.59 6.44 -10.13
CA ARG A 120 -3.03 6.76 -10.15
C ARG A 120 -3.42 7.90 -9.23
N LEU A 121 -2.71 8.14 -8.13
CA LEU A 121 -3.03 9.24 -7.22
C LEU A 121 -3.03 10.58 -7.95
N ALA A 122 -1.95 10.86 -8.69
CA ALA A 122 -1.84 12.09 -9.45
C ALA A 122 -2.87 12.18 -10.58
N SER A 123 -3.14 11.10 -11.32
CA SER A 123 -4.13 11.15 -12.41
C SER A 123 -5.57 11.29 -11.92
N CYS A 124 -5.94 10.61 -10.83
CA CYS A 124 -7.31 10.62 -10.31
C CYS A 124 -7.64 11.91 -9.56
N CYS A 125 -6.66 12.52 -8.86
CA CYS A 125 -6.87 13.76 -8.09
C CYS A 125 -6.72 15.04 -8.93
N ARG A 126 -6.20 14.98 -10.16
CA ARG A 126 -5.99 16.18 -11.01
C ARG A 126 -7.28 16.89 -11.45
N GLY A 127 -8.44 16.24 -11.35
CA GLY A 127 -9.73 16.81 -11.74
C GLY A 127 -10.29 17.89 -10.80
N GLU A 128 -9.90 17.92 -9.53
CA GLU A 128 -10.46 18.89 -8.56
C GLU A 128 -9.83 20.28 -8.64
N ALA A 129 -8.52 20.35 -8.91
CA ALA A 129 -7.79 21.63 -8.97
C ALA A 129 -8.13 22.45 -10.23
N ALA A 130 -8.41 21.79 -11.36
CA ALA A 130 -8.77 22.47 -12.60
C ALA A 130 -10.14 23.17 -12.50
N LEU A 131 -11.12 22.54 -11.85
CA LEU A 131 -12.47 23.09 -11.71
C LEU A 131 -12.56 24.30 -10.76
N LEU A 132 -11.64 24.41 -9.79
CA LEU A 132 -11.56 25.57 -8.90
C LEU A 132 -10.73 26.74 -9.49
N GLY A 133 -9.94 26.50 -10.55
CA GLY A 133 -9.05 27.48 -11.15
C GLY A 133 -9.64 28.28 -12.33
N GLU A 134 -10.67 27.76 -13.02
CA GLU A 134 -11.20 28.39 -14.24
C GLU A 134 -12.34 29.41 -13.98
N GLY A 135 -12.74 29.63 -12.74
CA GLY A 135 -13.84 30.54 -12.38
C GLY A 135 -13.52 32.04 -12.36
N ARG A 136 -12.27 32.48 -12.57
CA ARG A 136 -11.89 33.90 -12.35
C ARG A 136 -11.24 34.65 -13.52
N ALA A 137 -11.05 34.05 -14.68
CA ALA A 137 -10.40 34.76 -15.78
C ALA A 137 -11.03 34.45 -17.14
N ARG A 138 -12.05 35.25 -17.52
CA ARG A 138 -12.20 35.81 -18.88
C ARG A 138 -13.47 36.67 -18.99
N SER A 139 -13.30 37.96 -18.70
CA SER A 139 -13.91 39.02 -19.51
C SER A 139 -12.76 39.92 -19.92
N GLY A 140 -12.32 39.77 -21.17
CA GLY A 140 -11.07 40.35 -21.65
C GLY A 140 -10.85 40.00 -23.11
N THR A 141 -11.57 40.72 -23.95
CA THR A 141 -11.39 40.88 -25.39
C THR A 141 -9.92 41.18 -25.72
N SER A 142 -9.27 40.45 -26.62
CA SER A 142 -8.20 41.04 -27.45
C SER A 142 -7.84 40.17 -28.66
N VAL A 143 -7.41 40.92 -29.66
CA VAL A 143 -7.30 40.75 -31.10
C VAL A 143 -6.13 39.86 -31.54
N ALA A 144 -6.26 39.35 -32.76
CA ALA A 144 -5.28 38.59 -33.52
C ALA A 144 -3.96 39.35 -33.76
N GLY A 145 -2.87 38.59 -33.84
CA GLY A 145 -1.57 39.02 -34.35
C GLY A 145 -0.63 37.82 -34.52
N ALA A 146 -0.18 37.59 -35.74
CA ALA A 146 0.79 36.58 -36.13
C ALA A 146 2.21 36.91 -35.64
N ASP A 147 3.07 35.90 -35.44
CA ASP A 147 4.36 35.79 -36.15
C ASP A 147 5.26 34.61 -35.70
N ALA A 148 5.86 34.00 -36.72
CA ALA A 148 7.19 33.42 -36.90
C ALA A 148 7.97 32.69 -35.76
N ALA A 149 8.24 31.41 -36.04
CA ALA A 149 9.52 30.70 -36.01
C ALA A 149 10.68 31.15 -35.09
N LEU A 150 11.21 30.21 -34.30
CA LEU A 150 12.67 29.95 -34.23
C LEU A 150 13.00 28.63 -33.54
N ALA A 151 13.83 27.84 -34.23
CA ALA A 151 14.39 26.57 -33.81
C ALA A 151 15.48 26.74 -32.74
N SER A 152 15.57 25.81 -31.79
CA SER A 152 16.71 25.71 -30.88
C SER A 152 16.96 24.25 -30.50
N GLY A 153 18.00 23.66 -31.10
CA GLY A 153 18.45 22.31 -30.80
C GLY A 153 18.98 22.21 -29.38
N HIS A 154 18.44 21.25 -28.61
CA HIS A 154 18.97 20.84 -27.32
C HIS A 154 19.82 19.58 -27.48
N PRO A 155 21.07 19.53 -26.97
CA PRO A 155 21.85 18.32 -26.96
C PRO A 155 21.29 17.29 -25.94
N PRO A 156 21.46 15.98 -26.18
CA PRO A 156 20.98 14.94 -25.29
C PRO A 156 21.77 14.95 -23.97
N SER A 157 21.09 15.33 -22.90
CA SER A 157 21.61 15.26 -21.54
C SER A 157 21.77 13.80 -21.12
N ARG A 158 23.00 13.33 -21.00
CA ARG A 158 23.34 12.02 -20.43
C ARG A 158 23.08 12.05 -18.93
N SER A 159 21.94 11.54 -18.50
CA SER A 159 21.61 11.31 -17.08
C SER A 159 22.54 10.26 -16.50
N ARG A 160 23.53 10.69 -15.70
CA ARG A 160 24.24 9.81 -14.78
C ARG A 160 23.26 9.30 -13.73
N GLY A 161 23.16 7.97 -13.65
CA GLY A 161 22.15 7.22 -12.90
C GLY A 161 22.16 7.46 -11.39
N GLU A 162 20.97 7.28 -10.85
CA GLU A 162 20.43 7.59 -9.53
C GLU A 162 21.09 6.85 -8.35
N PRO A 163 21.74 7.56 -7.41
CA PRO A 163 21.96 7.08 -6.05
C PRO A 163 20.96 7.70 -5.06
N HIS A 164 20.26 8.78 -5.44
CA HIS A 164 19.52 9.63 -4.50
C HIS A 164 18.12 9.09 -4.11
N VAL A 165 17.52 8.21 -4.92
CA VAL A 165 16.12 7.75 -4.70
C VAL A 165 16.03 6.67 -3.60
N VAL A 166 17.08 5.85 -3.43
CA VAL A 166 17.09 4.74 -2.46
C VAL A 166 17.18 5.25 -1.02
N GLU A 167 17.92 6.33 -0.79
CA GLU A 167 18.12 6.91 0.54
C GLU A 167 16.83 7.57 1.07
N THR A 168 15.99 8.09 0.20
CA THR A 168 14.72 8.73 0.59
C THR A 168 13.67 7.72 1.06
N GLU A 169 13.51 6.58 0.37
CA GLU A 169 12.50 5.58 0.73
C GLU A 169 12.82 4.91 2.08
N MET A 170 14.09 4.55 2.31
CA MET A 170 14.53 4.00 3.59
C MET A 170 14.29 4.98 4.75
N SER A 171 14.59 6.27 4.51
CA SER A 171 14.38 7.32 5.51
C SER A 171 12.90 7.50 5.86
N GLU A 172 12.00 7.37 4.88
CA GLU A 172 10.56 7.41 5.10
C GLU A 172 10.07 6.21 5.90
N ARG A 173 10.53 5.00 5.59
CA ARG A 173 10.19 3.79 6.37
C ARG A 173 10.68 3.89 7.82
N ILE A 174 11.87 4.43 8.05
CA ILE A 174 12.39 4.67 9.41
C ILE A 174 11.54 5.71 10.16
N ARG A 175 11.11 6.77 9.47
CA ARG A 175 10.18 7.76 10.04
C ARG A 175 8.86 7.08 10.45
N ASP A 176 8.30 6.25 9.58
CA ASP A 176 7.08 5.49 9.85
C ASP A 176 7.22 4.56 11.06
N LEU A 177 8.35 3.85 11.18
CA LEU A 177 8.64 3.02 12.37
C LEU A 177 8.68 3.85 13.64
N ARG A 178 9.33 5.03 13.58
CA ARG A 178 9.41 5.93 14.72
C ARG A 178 8.03 6.42 15.15
N ASP A 179 7.19 6.80 14.19
CA ASP A 179 5.83 7.26 14.47
C ASP A 179 4.97 6.13 15.07
N MET A 180 5.14 4.90 14.59
CA MET A 180 4.47 3.71 15.14
C MET A 180 4.87 3.41 16.59
N VAL A 181 6.16 3.53 16.92
CA VAL A 181 6.64 3.38 18.30
C VAL A 181 6.10 4.51 19.18
N ARG A 182 6.16 5.76 18.71
CA ARG A 182 5.71 6.93 19.47
C ARG A 182 4.20 6.98 19.69
N SER A 183 3.40 6.44 18.78
CA SER A 183 1.95 6.36 18.96
C SER A 183 1.54 5.33 20.01
N ASN A 184 2.48 4.52 20.52
CA ASN A 184 2.24 3.55 21.57
C ASN A 184 2.87 4.01 22.89
N SER A 185 2.10 4.74 23.70
CA SER A 185 2.58 5.30 24.98
C SER A 185 3.02 4.24 26.00
N ALA A 186 2.61 2.98 25.83
CA ALA A 186 3.08 1.87 26.67
C ALA A 186 4.51 1.40 26.34
N VAL A 187 5.09 1.88 25.23
CA VAL A 187 6.42 1.48 24.77
C VAL A 187 7.46 2.52 25.16
N ALA A 188 8.15 2.27 26.27
CA ALA A 188 9.40 2.97 26.59
C ALA A 188 10.57 2.34 25.82
N MET A 189 11.16 3.09 24.90
CA MET A 189 12.26 2.65 24.05
C MET A 189 13.36 3.72 24.05
N ASP A 190 14.57 3.32 24.44
CA ASP A 190 15.76 4.14 24.28
C ASP A 190 16.29 4.09 22.84
N ASP A 191 17.22 4.99 22.51
CA ASP A 191 17.78 5.11 21.17
C ASP A 191 18.51 3.85 20.71
N ALA A 192 19.17 3.12 21.63
CA ALA A 192 19.91 1.91 21.30
C ALA A 192 18.97 0.76 20.88
N ARG A 193 17.87 0.56 21.63
CA ARG A 193 16.83 -0.43 21.30
C ARG A 193 16.09 -0.05 20.03
N PHE A 194 15.80 1.25 19.83
CA PHE A 194 15.19 1.72 18.59
C PHE A 194 16.12 1.48 17.39
N GLN A 195 17.43 1.72 17.54
CA GLN A 195 18.38 1.46 16.48
C GLN A 195 18.46 -0.04 16.13
N ALA A 196 18.52 -0.92 17.13
CA ALA A 196 18.50 -2.37 16.90
C ALA A 196 17.21 -2.84 16.21
N PHE A 197 16.07 -2.22 16.54
CA PHE A 197 14.80 -2.46 15.85
C PHE A 197 14.85 -2.00 14.38
N VAL A 198 15.38 -0.81 14.12
CA VAL A 198 15.59 -0.29 12.77
C VAL A 198 16.51 -1.20 11.95
N ASP A 199 17.58 -1.72 12.55
CA ASP A 199 18.53 -2.61 11.89
C ASP A 199 17.87 -3.93 11.46
N ALA A 200 17.04 -4.51 12.34
CA ALA A 200 16.25 -5.71 12.04
C ALA A 200 15.30 -5.48 10.85
N GLN A 201 14.57 -4.36 10.85
CA GLN A 201 13.65 -4.03 9.75
C GLN A 201 14.38 -3.72 8.45
N SER A 202 15.51 -3.01 8.53
CA SER A 202 16.34 -2.70 7.37
C SER A 202 16.91 -3.95 6.70
N ALA A 203 17.30 -4.96 7.49
CA ALA A 203 17.72 -6.26 6.96
C ALA A 203 16.59 -6.96 6.20
N PHE A 204 15.38 -6.98 6.77
CA PHE A 204 14.21 -7.54 6.10
C PHE A 204 13.86 -6.81 4.80
N TRP A 205 13.82 -5.48 4.78
CA TRP A 205 13.49 -4.74 3.57
C TRP A 205 14.46 -5.02 2.42
N ARG A 206 15.76 -5.06 2.70
CA ARG A 206 16.76 -5.44 1.69
C ARG A 206 16.50 -6.84 1.12
N ARG A 207 16.12 -7.80 1.98
CA ARG A 207 15.82 -9.17 1.56
C ARG A 207 14.52 -9.24 0.76
N LYS A 208 13.46 -8.55 1.20
CA LYS A 208 12.19 -8.41 0.49
C LYS A 208 12.40 -7.85 -0.91
N ASP A 209 13.16 -6.77 -1.04
CA ASP A 209 13.40 -6.11 -2.33
C ASP A 209 14.24 -6.98 -3.27
N ALA A 210 15.18 -7.77 -2.72
CA ALA A 210 15.91 -8.77 -3.50
C ALA A 210 15.00 -9.86 -4.04
N LEU A 211 14.16 -10.46 -3.19
CA LEU A 211 13.17 -11.47 -3.59
C LEU A 211 12.20 -10.93 -4.65
N ALA A 212 11.75 -9.67 -4.50
CA ALA A 212 10.83 -9.05 -5.45
C ALA A 212 11.47 -8.87 -6.84
N ARG A 213 12.75 -8.50 -6.88
CA ARG A 213 13.52 -8.42 -8.14
C ARG A 213 13.73 -9.80 -8.75
N GLU A 214 14.08 -10.81 -7.94
CA GLU A 214 14.25 -12.19 -8.40
C GLU A 214 12.95 -12.75 -8.99
N LEU A 215 11.81 -12.54 -8.32
CA LEU A 215 10.49 -12.94 -8.82
C LEU A 215 10.16 -12.21 -10.14
N GLY A 216 10.35 -10.89 -10.19
CA GLY A 216 10.10 -10.09 -11.40
C GLY A 216 11.00 -10.48 -12.59
N ALA A 217 12.19 -11.00 -12.32
CA ALA A 217 13.10 -11.54 -13.32
C ALA A 217 12.81 -13.00 -13.72
N GLY A 218 11.84 -13.66 -13.06
CA GLY A 218 11.55 -15.08 -13.24
C GLY A 218 12.66 -16.01 -12.73
N ALA A 219 13.55 -15.51 -11.86
CA ALA A 219 14.67 -16.28 -11.31
C ALA A 219 14.22 -17.23 -10.17
N ILE A 220 13.07 -16.93 -9.55
CA ILE A 220 12.43 -17.74 -8.52
C ILE A 220 10.95 -17.90 -8.85
N THR A 221 10.33 -18.97 -8.36
CA THR A 221 8.88 -19.17 -8.52
C THR A 221 8.10 -18.30 -7.53
N PRO A 222 6.78 -18.10 -7.74
CA PRO A 222 5.92 -17.48 -6.74
C PRO A 222 5.97 -18.19 -5.37
N GLU A 223 6.06 -19.52 -5.35
CA GLU A 223 6.18 -20.30 -4.13
C GLU A 223 7.49 -20.00 -3.38
N ASP A 224 8.62 -20.03 -4.10
CA ASP A 224 9.93 -19.66 -3.55
C ASP A 224 9.93 -18.23 -2.98
N TYR A 225 9.29 -17.29 -3.68
CA TYR A 225 9.13 -15.92 -3.20
C TYR A 225 8.37 -15.88 -1.88
N ARG A 226 7.20 -16.53 -1.82
CA ARG A 226 6.33 -16.52 -0.64
C ARG A 226 7.04 -17.12 0.58
N GLU A 227 7.70 -18.26 0.40
CA GLU A 227 8.48 -18.89 1.47
C GLU A 227 9.67 -18.03 1.91
N GLY A 228 10.41 -17.47 0.96
CA GLY A 228 11.54 -16.59 1.23
C GLY A 228 11.11 -15.32 1.99
N PHE A 229 10.00 -14.71 1.57
CA PHE A 229 9.41 -13.54 2.20
C PHE A 229 8.96 -13.87 3.62
N GLY A 230 8.17 -14.94 3.80
CA GLY A 230 7.62 -15.32 5.10
C GLY A 230 8.73 -15.61 6.13
N ARG A 231 9.80 -16.28 5.68
CA ARG A 231 10.99 -16.53 6.51
C ARG A 231 11.70 -15.24 6.91
N ALA A 232 12.01 -14.37 5.95
CA ALA A 232 12.68 -13.10 6.22
C ALA A 232 11.86 -12.21 7.17
N LEU A 233 10.53 -12.21 7.03
CA LEU A 233 9.63 -11.45 7.89
C LEU A 233 9.59 -12.05 9.31
N ALA A 234 9.50 -13.37 9.46
CA ALA A 234 9.54 -14.04 10.76
C ALA A 234 10.87 -13.83 11.50
N GLU A 235 12.00 -13.87 10.79
CA GLU A 235 13.31 -13.55 11.33
C GLU A 235 13.37 -12.10 11.84
N SER A 236 12.87 -11.15 11.05
CA SER A 236 12.79 -9.74 11.45
C SER A 236 11.90 -9.52 12.66
N MET A 237 10.75 -10.19 12.74
CA MET A 237 9.86 -10.10 13.91
C MET A 237 10.51 -10.69 15.16
N THR A 238 11.23 -11.81 15.02
CA THR A 238 12.00 -12.41 16.12
C THR A 238 13.10 -11.46 16.61
N ALA A 239 13.88 -10.88 15.69
CA ALA A 239 14.93 -9.92 16.01
C ALA A 239 14.36 -8.63 16.63
N SER A 240 13.21 -8.16 16.14
CA SER A 240 12.50 -7.00 16.69
C SER A 240 12.04 -7.27 18.11
N LYS A 241 11.43 -8.42 18.38
CA LYS A 241 11.01 -8.86 19.71
C LYS A 241 12.18 -8.94 20.69
N ALA A 242 13.35 -9.38 20.22
CA ALA A 242 14.58 -9.36 21.01
C ALA A 242 15.07 -7.93 21.30
N ALA A 243 15.07 -7.05 20.28
CA ALA A 243 15.53 -5.67 20.41
C ALA A 243 14.65 -4.81 21.34
N ILE A 244 13.33 -4.93 21.20
CA ILE A 244 12.39 -4.08 21.93
C ILE A 244 11.70 -4.79 23.09
N GLY A 245 11.96 -6.07 23.31
CA GLY A 245 11.35 -6.86 24.37
C GLY A 245 9.89 -7.25 24.08
N GLY A 246 9.46 -8.36 24.67
CA GLY A 246 8.15 -8.97 24.38
C GLY A 246 6.97 -8.04 24.62
N SER A 247 6.94 -7.29 25.74
CA SER A 247 5.81 -6.40 26.05
C SER A 247 5.63 -5.30 25.01
N ALA A 248 6.71 -4.63 24.60
CA ALA A 248 6.63 -3.58 23.58
C ALA A 248 6.32 -4.16 22.20
N PHE A 249 6.88 -5.32 21.89
CA PHE A 249 6.59 -6.04 20.66
C PHE A 249 5.10 -6.35 20.52
N TYR A 250 4.47 -6.92 21.54
CA TYR A 250 3.03 -7.21 21.50
C TYR A 250 2.17 -5.96 21.54
N ALA A 251 2.62 -4.88 22.20
CA ALA A 251 1.93 -3.60 22.15
C ALA A 251 1.88 -3.04 20.72
N ILE A 252 2.94 -3.21 19.93
CA ILE A 252 3.03 -2.70 18.55
C ILE A 252 2.38 -3.65 17.54
N PHE A 253 2.71 -4.94 17.59
CA PHE A 253 2.39 -5.91 16.56
C PHE A 253 1.23 -6.85 16.92
N GLY A 254 0.84 -6.92 18.19
CA GLY A 254 -0.08 -7.93 18.70
C GLY A 254 0.39 -9.36 18.42
N GLU A 255 -0.53 -10.31 18.43
CA GLU A 255 -0.26 -11.73 18.12
C GLU A 255 0.18 -11.96 16.68
N SER A 256 -0.14 -11.02 15.79
CA SER A 256 0.21 -11.10 14.36
C SER A 256 1.73 -11.11 14.14
N GLY A 257 2.49 -10.51 15.06
CA GLY A 257 3.95 -10.53 15.00
C GLY A 257 4.54 -11.95 15.11
N ASP A 258 3.91 -12.85 15.87
CA ASP A 258 4.35 -14.25 15.97
C ASP A 258 3.89 -15.11 14.78
N ALA A 259 2.89 -14.63 14.02
CA ALA A 259 2.34 -15.30 12.85
C ALA A 259 2.79 -14.64 11.52
N ALA A 260 3.85 -13.83 11.53
CA ALA A 260 4.15 -12.92 10.43
C ALA A 260 4.37 -13.58 9.06
N ALA A 261 4.79 -14.85 9.03
CA ALA A 261 4.92 -15.64 7.80
C ALA A 261 3.59 -15.82 7.04
N GLU A 262 2.45 -15.58 7.69
CA GLU A 262 1.11 -15.74 7.12
C GLU A 262 0.49 -14.43 6.64
N LEU A 263 1.27 -13.34 6.63
CA LEU A 263 0.81 -12.04 6.13
C LEU A 263 0.28 -12.12 4.69
N ILE A 264 0.84 -13.00 3.87
CA ILE A 264 0.44 -13.23 2.48
C ILE A 264 -0.52 -14.42 2.44
N ASP A 265 -1.77 -14.20 2.04
CA ASP A 265 -2.72 -15.29 1.79
C ASP A 265 -2.24 -16.10 0.57
N PRO A 266 -1.93 -17.40 0.74
CA PRO A 266 -1.38 -18.22 -0.33
C PRO A 266 -2.36 -18.35 -1.50
N ASP A 267 -3.67 -18.45 -1.23
CA ASP A 267 -4.68 -18.65 -2.29
C ASP A 267 -4.71 -17.44 -3.24
N ILE A 268 -4.74 -16.24 -2.65
CA ILE A 268 -4.75 -14.99 -3.42
C ILE A 268 -3.41 -14.80 -4.14
N PHE A 269 -2.30 -15.08 -3.46
CA PHE A 269 -0.98 -14.93 -4.06
C PHE A 269 -0.80 -15.85 -5.26
N GLU A 270 -1.19 -17.12 -5.13
CA GLU A 270 -1.17 -18.07 -6.24
C GLU A 270 -2.09 -17.64 -7.37
N GLU A 271 -3.30 -17.16 -7.09
CA GLU A 271 -4.22 -16.68 -8.12
C GLU A 271 -3.64 -15.50 -8.92
N VAL A 272 -3.04 -14.52 -8.23
CA VAL A 272 -2.48 -13.30 -8.84
C VAL A 272 -1.20 -13.60 -9.64
N HIS A 273 -0.37 -14.54 -9.19
CA HIS A 273 0.93 -14.85 -9.78
C HIS A 273 0.95 -16.10 -10.65
N ARG A 274 -0.19 -16.81 -10.77
CA ARG A 274 -0.30 -17.94 -11.70
C ARG A 274 -0.04 -17.44 -13.12
N PRO A 275 0.80 -18.15 -13.90
CA PRO A 275 0.91 -17.85 -15.33
C PRO A 275 -0.49 -17.92 -15.93
N HIS A 276 -1.00 -16.79 -16.42
CA HIS A 276 -2.17 -16.81 -17.27
C HIS A 276 -1.74 -17.56 -18.53
N HIS A 277 -1.98 -18.87 -18.55
CA HIS A 277 -1.91 -19.65 -19.79
C HIS A 277 -2.78 -18.89 -20.77
N ALA A 278 -2.15 -18.27 -21.78
CA ALA A 278 -2.81 -17.45 -22.78
C ALA A 278 -4.08 -18.19 -23.16
N LEU A 279 -5.23 -17.57 -22.83
CA LEU A 279 -6.54 -18.13 -23.16
C LEU A 279 -6.44 -18.56 -24.62
N ARG A 280 -6.50 -19.87 -24.85
CA ARG A 280 -6.47 -20.40 -26.22
C ARG A 280 -7.58 -19.65 -26.95
N PRO A 281 -7.29 -18.95 -28.06
CA PRO A 281 -8.33 -18.29 -28.82
C PRO A 281 -9.35 -19.38 -29.21
N PHE A 282 -10.59 -19.19 -28.76
CA PHE A 282 -11.73 -19.98 -29.20
C PHE A 282 -12.13 -19.56 -30.61
#